data_AF-A0A7J9VYL7-F1
#
_entry.id   AF-A0A7J9VYL7-F1
#
_cell.length_a   1.000
_cell.length_b   1.000
_cell.length_c   1.000
_cell.angle_alpha   90.00
_cell.angle_beta   90.00
_cell.angle_gamma   90.00
#
_symmetry.space_group_name_H-M   'P 1'
#
loop_
_entity.id
_entity.type
_entity.pdbx_description
1 polymer ?
#
loop_
_entity_poly.entity_id
_entity_poly.type
_entity_poly.pdbx_seq_one_letter_code
_entity_poly.pdbx_strand_id
1 'polypeptide(L)' 'MSATGEPRAEALRQLPATYSLALRLRDAGLSEELIAECLGTEVVTLGPLLVVAEAKLAAILGEASPP' A
#
# COMPACT_ATOMS: atom_id res chain seq x y z
N MET A 1 20.00 -12.25 4.22
CA MET A 1 19.16 -11.17 4.77
C MET A 1 18.34 -10.61 3.61
N SER A 2 17.08 -10.34 3.87
CA SER A 2 15.92 -10.45 2.96
C SER A 2 15.98 -9.57 1.70
N ALA A 3 16.22 -10.17 0.53
CA ALA A 3 16.19 -9.50 -0.76
C ALA A 3 14.79 -9.00 -1.19
N THR A 4 13.73 -9.40 -0.48
CA THR A 4 12.33 -9.04 -0.78
C THR A 4 11.93 -7.66 -0.23
N GLY A 5 12.69 -7.08 0.70
CA GLY A 5 12.35 -5.79 1.33
C GLY A 5 12.70 -4.57 0.47
N GLU A 6 13.87 -4.58 -0.17
CA GLU A 6 14.39 -3.49 -1.01
C GLU A 6 13.51 -3.15 -2.23
N PRO A 7 13.06 -4.12 -3.06
CA PRO A 7 12.22 -3.82 -4.22
C PRO A 7 10.86 -3.26 -3.80
N ARG A 8 10.29 -3.73 -2.69
CA ARG A 8 9.02 -3.24 -2.17
C ARG A 8 9.13 -1.82 -1.59
N ALA A 9 10.19 -1.54 -0.84
CA ALA A 9 10.44 -0.20 -0.32
C ALA A 9 10.60 0.83 -1.45
N GLU A 10 11.32 0.47 -2.52
CA GLU A 10 11.46 1.31 -3.71
C GLU A 10 10.13 1.50 -4.45
N ALA A 11 9.39 0.42 -4.69
CA ALA A 11 8.10 0.50 -5.36
C ALA A 11 7.10 1.37 -4.58
N LEU A 12 7.09 1.29 -3.24
CA LEU A 12 6.30 2.17 -2.38
C LEU A 12 6.69 3.65 -2.52
N ARG A 13 7.95 3.98 -2.83
CA ARG A 13 8.38 5.38 -3.07
C ARG A 13 7.82 5.94 -4.38
N GLN A 14 7.50 5.09 -5.34
CA GLN A 14 6.96 5.50 -6.65
C GLN A 14 5.43 5.66 -6.64
N LEU A 15 4.76 5.14 -5.62
CA LEU A 15 3.31 5.32 -5.45
C LEU A 15 2.95 6.76 -5.04
N PRO A 16 1.76 7.24 -5.43
CA PRO A 16 1.17 8.43 -4.81
C PRO A 16 1.15 8.33 -3.28
N ALA A 17 1.40 9.45 -2.62
CA ALA A 17 1.64 9.52 -1.17
C ALA A 17 0.56 8.81 -0.33
N THR A 18 -0.72 8.99 -0.68
CA THR A 18 -1.84 8.34 0.02
C THR A 18 -1.75 6.82 0.00
N TYR A 19 -1.44 6.21 -1.15
CA TYR A 19 -1.33 4.76 -1.27
C TYR A 19 -0.06 4.22 -0.60
N SER A 20 1.06 4.92 -0.75
CA SER A 20 2.32 4.59 -0.08
C SER A 20 2.16 4.59 1.44
N LEU A 21 1.51 5.63 1.98
CA LEU A 21 1.27 5.76 3.40
C LEU A 21 0.31 4.67 3.91
N ALA A 22 -0.81 4.44 3.22
CA ALA A 22 -1.78 3.41 3.60
C ALA A 22 -1.13 2.02 3.74
N LEU A 23 -0.32 1.63 2.75
CA LEU A 23 0.37 0.33 2.76
C LEU A 23 1.42 0.24 3.87
N ARG A 24 2.21 1.30 4.09
CA ARG A 24 3.22 1.33 5.17
C ARG A 24 2.60 1.21 6.56
N LEU A 25 1.47 1.87 6.80
CA LEU A 25 0.77 1.77 8.07
C LEU A 25 0.17 0.37 8.26
N ARG A 26 -0.34 -0.24 7.19
CA ARG A 26 -0.81 -1.62 7.19
C ARG A 26 0.31 -2.62 7.49
N ASP A 27 1.49 -2.43 6.89
CA ASP A 27 2.67 -3.27 7.14
C ASP A 27 3.18 -3.15 8.59
N ALA A 28 3.00 -1.98 9.19
CA ALA A 28 3.29 -1.74 10.59
C ALA A 28 2.24 -2.37 11.54
N GLY A 29 1.18 -3.00 11.00
CA GLY A 29 0.16 -3.70 11.76
C GLY A 29 -0.88 -2.78 12.41
N LEU A 30 -1.03 -1.54 11.93
CA LEU A 30 -2.08 -0.65 12.43
C LEU A 30 -3.47 -1.15 12.02
N SER A 31 -4.47 -0.84 12.83
CA SER A 31 -5.86 -1.16 12.52
C SER A 31 -6.40 -0.26 11.41
N GLU A 32 -7.43 -0.73 10.72
CA GLU A 32 -8.07 0.01 9.63
C GLU A 32 -8.62 1.37 10.09
N GLU A 33 -9.09 1.46 11.33
CA GLU A 33 -9.58 2.70 11.93
C GLU A 33 -8.46 3.75 12.05
N LEU A 34 -7.30 3.35 12.58
CA LEU A 34 -6.16 4.25 12.75
C LEU A 34 -5.56 4.66 11.41
N ILE A 35 -5.54 3.75 10.43
CA ILE A 35 -5.08 4.08 9.08
C ILE A 35 -6.01 5.11 8.44
N ALA A 36 -7.33 4.90 8.52
CA ALA A 36 -8.31 5.82 7.96
C ALA A 36 -8.22 7.22 8.61
N GLU A 37 -8.04 7.28 9.94
CA GLU A 37 -7.79 8.51 10.68
C GLU A 37 -6.51 9.22 10.18
N CYS A 38 -5.40 8.47 10.05
CA CYS A 38 -4.14 9.02 9.56
C CYS A 38 -4.23 9.55 8.12
N LEU A 39 -5.08 8.95 7.30
CA LEU A 39 -5.31 9.38 5.91
C LEU A 39 -6.36 10.51 5.80
N GLY A 40 -7.08 10.83 6.88
CA GLY A 40 -8.19 11.78 6.86
C GLY A 40 -9.38 11.28 6.02
N THR A 41 -9.62 9.97 6.02
CA THR A 41 -10.67 9.31 5.22
C THR A 41 -11.62 8.49 6.09
N GLU A 42 -12.75 8.06 5.54
CA GLU A 42 -13.64 7.13 6.23
C GLU A 42 -13.13 5.69 6.14
N VAL A 43 -13.30 4.91 7.21
CA VAL A 43 -12.88 3.49 7.27
C VAL A 43 -13.48 2.67 6.12
N VAL A 44 -14.73 2.94 5.73
CA VAL A 44 -15.39 2.26 4.61
C VAL A 44 -14.68 2.47 3.26
N THR A 45 -13.94 3.58 3.12
CA THR A 45 -13.16 3.88 1.91
C THR A 45 -11.80 3.20 1.91
N LEU A 46 -11.32 2.74 3.07
CA LEU A 46 -9.99 2.18 3.20
C LEU A 46 -9.82 0.85 2.45
N GLY A 47 -10.82 -0.04 2.51
CA GLY A 47 -10.78 -1.32 1.78
C GLY A 47 -10.56 -1.12 0.27
N PRO A 48 -11.43 -0.38 -0.44
CA PRO A 48 -11.23 -0.05 -1.85
C PRO A 48 -9.91 0.68 -2.13
N LEU A 49 -9.49 1.59 -1.25
CA LEU A 49 -8.22 2.31 -1.38
C LEU A 49 -7.02 1.37 -1.32
N LEU A 50 -7.01 0.41 -0.39
CA LEU A 50 -5.96 -0.60 -0.25
C LEU A 50 -5.92 -1.52 -1.45
N VAL A 51 -7.07 -1.95 -1.99
CA VAL A 51 -7.12 -2.76 -3.23
C VAL A 51 -6.42 -2.04 -4.38
N VAL A 52 -6.71 -0.75 -4.58
CA VAL A 52 -6.06 0.06 -5.61
C VAL A 52 -4.57 0.25 -5.31
N ALA A 53 -4.20 0.46 -4.05
CA ALA A 53 -2.82 0.63 -3.63
C ALA A 53 -1.98 -0.63 -3.94
N GLU A 54 -2.48 -1.81 -3.58
CA GLU A 54 -1.82 -3.10 -3.83
C GLU A 54 -1.70 -3.38 -5.34
N ALA A 55 -2.75 -3.12 -6.12
CA ALA A 55 -2.71 -3.29 -7.57
C ALA A 55 -1.64 -2.39 -8.22
N LYS A 56 -1.51 -1.14 -7.77
CA LYS A 56 -0.46 -0.23 -8.24
C LYS A 56 0.93 -0.69 -7.80
N LEU A 57 1.06 -1.20 -6.57
CA LEU A 57 2.32 -1.74 -6.06
C LEU A 57 2.78 -2.93 -6.91
N ALA A 58 1.89 -3.90 -7.17
CA ALA A 58 2.18 -5.06 -8.01
C ALA A 58 2.59 -4.66 -9.43
N ALA A 59 1.93 -3.66 -10.03
CA ALA A 59 2.29 -3.13 -11.34
C ALA A 59 3.71 -2.54 -11.38
N ILE A 60 4.13 -1.84 -10.31
CA ILE A 60 5.48 -1.28 -10.19
C ILE A 60 6.52 -2.39 -9.95
N LEU A 61 6.16 -3.41 -9.17
CA LEU A 61 7.02 -4.57 -8.91
C LEU A 61 7.19 -5.49 -10.14
N GLY A 62 6.41 -5.26 -11.21
CA GLY A 62 6.40 -6.14 -12.37
C GLY A 62 5.72 -7.48 -12.11
N GLU A 63 5.01 -7.62 -10.99
CA GLU A 63 4.14 -8.76 -10.66
C GLU A 63 2.80 -8.63 -11.39
N ALA A 64 2.85 -8.26 -12.66
CA ALA A 64 1.67 -8.23 -13.51
C ALA A 64 1.01 -9.62 -13.49
N SER A 65 -0.22 -9.67 -12.97
CA SER A 65 -1.10 -10.82 -13.10
C SER A 65 -1.14 -11.26 -14.58
N PRO A 66 -0.98 -12.56 -14.90
CA PRO A 66 -0.99 -13.02 -16.29
C PRO A 66 -2.35 -12.73 -16.95
N PRO A 67 -2.39 -12.63 -18.30
CA PRO A 67 -3.59 -12.26 -19.06
C PRO A 67 -4.77 -13.22 -18.87
#